data_AF-A0A836C2G1-F1
#
_entry.id   AF-A0A836C2G1-F1
#
_cell.length_a   1.000
_cell.length_b   1.000
_cell.length_c   1.000
_cell.angle_alpha   90.00
_cell.angle_beta   90.00
_cell.angle_gamma   90.00
#
_symmetry.space_group_name_H-M   'P 1'
#
loop_
_entity.id
_entity.type
_entity.pdbx_description
1 polymer ?
#
loop_
_entity_poly.entity_id
_entity_poly.type
_entity_poly.pdbx_seq_one_letter_code
_entity_poly.pdbx_strand_id
1 'polypeptide(L)'
;MENTTGSWDMYGVDEKKRYPDNQSKFWIQATDILSRRDSLRAFLTLASAGAVLTYGLKGAADAGLPITKGPQGTGENGKGGTVRARL
;
A
#
# COMPACT_ATOMS: atom_id res chain seq x y z
N MET A 1 -41.79 0.09 -5.01
CA MET A 1 -40.93 -0.56 -6.02
C MET A 1 -39.91 -1.50 -5.38
N GLU A 2 -39.39 -1.21 -4.18
CA GLU A 2 -38.33 -1.99 -3.51
C GLU A 2 -38.59 -3.50 -3.41
N ASN A 3 -39.81 -3.91 -3.05
CA ASN A 3 -40.18 -5.33 -2.99
C ASN A 3 -40.36 -5.95 -4.39
N THR A 4 -40.73 -5.15 -5.39
CA THR A 4 -40.90 -5.55 -6.79
C THR A 4 -39.56 -5.68 -7.50
N THR A 5 -38.58 -4.87 -7.13
CA THR A 5 -37.19 -4.93 -7.62
C THR A 5 -36.35 -5.95 -6.85
N GLY A 6 -36.94 -6.62 -5.85
CA GLY A 6 -36.25 -7.63 -5.04
C GLY A 6 -35.08 -7.07 -4.24
N SER A 7 -35.12 -5.80 -3.85
CA SER A 7 -34.02 -5.08 -3.18
C SER A 7 -33.95 -5.41 -1.69
N TRP A 8 -34.01 -6.69 -1.36
CA TRP A 8 -33.98 -7.20 0.01
C TRP A 8 -32.54 -7.45 0.46
N ASP A 9 -32.19 -6.99 1.66
CA ASP A 9 -30.98 -7.43 2.32
C ASP A 9 -31.23 -8.82 2.93
N MET A 10 -30.74 -9.85 2.25
CA MET A 10 -30.93 -11.25 2.64
C MET A 10 -30.14 -11.65 3.88
N TYR A 11 -29.14 -10.85 4.28
CA TYR A 11 -28.20 -11.20 5.35
C TYR A 11 -28.04 -10.11 6.41
N GLY A 12 -28.77 -9.01 6.29
CA GLY A 12 -28.87 -7.98 7.30
C GLY A 12 -29.32 -8.57 8.63
N VAL A 13 -28.56 -8.32 9.69
CA VAL A 13 -28.92 -8.72 11.06
C VAL A 13 -29.12 -7.46 11.87
N ASP A 14 -30.30 -7.28 12.45
CA ASP A 14 -30.67 -6.10 13.26
C ASP A 14 -29.99 -6.04 14.65
N GLU A 15 -28.96 -6.84 14.86
CA GLU A 15 -28.27 -6.95 16.14
C GLU A 15 -27.36 -5.74 16.36
N LYS A 16 -27.61 -4.99 17.44
CA LYS A 16 -27.07 -3.64 17.62
C LYS A 16 -25.55 -3.58 17.83
N LYS A 17 -24.95 -4.50 18.59
CA LYS A 17 -23.50 -4.56 18.83
C LYS A 17 -23.08 -5.98 19.22
N ARG A 18 -22.08 -6.51 18.51
CA ARG A 18 -21.48 -7.84 18.78
C ARG A 18 -20.18 -7.80 19.57
N TYR A 19 -19.58 -6.62 19.71
CA TYR A 19 -18.27 -6.45 20.33
C TYR A 19 -18.37 -5.79 21.71
N PRO A 20 -17.45 -6.12 22.65
CA PRO A 20 -17.38 -5.48 23.95
C PRO A 20 -17.24 -3.95 23.87
N ASP A 21 -17.89 -3.25 24.81
CA ASP A 21 -17.93 -1.78 24.82
C ASP A 21 -16.56 -1.13 25.02
N ASN A 22 -15.66 -1.75 25.80
CA ASN A 22 -14.30 -1.24 26.00
C ASN A 22 -13.49 -1.23 24.70
N GLN A 23 -13.58 -2.29 23.90
CA GLN A 23 -12.93 -2.38 22.60
C GLN A 23 -13.56 -1.38 21.61
N SER A 24 -14.89 -1.31 21.58
CA SER A 24 -15.61 -0.35 20.72
C SER A 24 -15.19 1.08 21.01
N LYS A 25 -15.13 1.48 22.29
CA LYS A 25 -14.72 2.83 22.70
C LYS A 25 -13.30 3.16 22.26
N PHE A 26 -12.35 2.24 22.42
CA PHE A 26 -10.97 2.43 21.99
C PHE A 26 -10.89 2.68 20.48
N TRP A 27 -11.50 1.82 19.66
CA TRP A 27 -11.39 1.92 18.21
C TRP A 27 -12.11 3.13 17.63
N ILE A 28 -13.26 3.50 18.18
CA ILE A 28 -13.96 4.73 17.78
C ILE A 28 -13.05 5.95 17.99
N GLN A 29 -12.37 6.03 19.14
CA GLN A 29 -11.48 7.15 19.45
C GLN A 29 -10.19 7.11 18.62
N ALA A 30 -9.58 5.93 18.46
CA ALA A 30 -8.31 5.78 17.74
C ALA A 30 -8.44 6.10 16.24
N THR A 31 -9.58 5.75 15.64
CA THR A 31 -9.82 5.93 14.20
C THR A 31 -10.44 7.29 13.85
N ASP A 32 -10.86 8.08 14.83
CA ASP A 32 -11.61 9.32 14.61
C ASP A 32 -10.87 10.32 13.71
N ILE A 33 -9.55 10.40 13.86
CA ILE A 33 -8.67 11.27 13.07
C ILE A 33 -8.67 10.90 11.57
N LEU A 34 -8.92 9.63 11.26
CA LEU A 34 -8.95 9.08 9.90
C LEU A 34 -10.38 8.76 9.43
N SER A 35 -11.40 9.12 10.20
CA SER A 35 -12.80 8.77 9.91
C SER A 35 -13.34 9.50 8.67
N ARG A 36 -12.81 10.69 8.37
CA ARG A 36 -13.23 11.47 7.21
C ARG A 36 -12.54 10.99 5.95
N ARG A 37 -13.32 10.68 4.92
CA ARG A 37 -12.84 10.12 3.65
C ARG A 37 -11.66 10.89 3.04
N ASP A 38 -11.75 12.22 3.00
CA ASP A 38 -10.71 13.04 2.38
C ASP A 38 -9.44 13.12 3.24
N SER A 39 -9.58 13.15 4.57
CA SER A 39 -8.43 13.06 5.48
C SER A 39 -7.71 11.71 5.37
N LEU A 40 -8.45 10.61 5.25
CA LEU A 40 -7.89 9.27 5.05
C LEU A 40 -7.14 9.16 3.73
N ARG A 41 -7.73 9.68 2.64
CA ARG A 41 -7.10 9.69 1.31
C ARG A 41 -5.83 10.53 1.30
N ALA A 42 -5.87 11.73 1.87
CA ALA A 42 -4.72 12.60 1.98
C ALA A 42 -3.61 11.94 2.81
N PHE A 43 -3.95 11.37 3.97
CA PHE A 43 -3.02 10.64 4.81
C PHE A 43 -2.37 9.48 4.06
N LEU A 44 -3.17 8.60 3.44
CA LEU A 44 -2.65 7.45 2.69
C LEU A 44 -1.69 7.91 1.59
N THR A 45 -2.07 8.92 0.81
CA THR A 45 -1.27 9.38 -0.33
C THR A 45 0.04 10.01 0.12
N LEU A 46 -0.02 10.94 1.09
CA LEU A 46 1.15 11.68 1.55
C LEU A 46 2.08 10.80 2.39
N ALA A 47 1.54 10.00 3.31
CA ALA A 47 2.35 9.12 4.16
C ALA A 47 3.01 8.02 3.34
N SER A 48 2.29 7.38 2.41
CA SER A 48 2.88 6.34 1.56
C SER A 48 3.92 6.91 0.60
N ALA A 49 3.65 8.05 -0.05
CA ALA A 49 4.63 8.70 -0.91
C ALA A 49 5.88 9.09 -0.11
N GLY A 50 5.73 9.68 1.07
CA GLY A 50 6.85 10.01 1.96
C GLY A 50 7.66 8.78 2.37
N ALA A 51 7.00 7.68 2.74
CA ALA A 51 7.67 6.43 3.10
C ALA A 51 8.45 5.83 1.92
N VAL A 52 7.87 5.79 0.72
CA VAL A 52 8.54 5.28 -0.48
C VAL A 52 9.73 6.14 -0.87
N LEU A 53 9.60 7.47 -0.82
CA LEU A 53 10.69 8.40 -1.15
C LEU A 53 11.84 8.29 -0.15
N THR A 54 11.54 8.26 1.15
CA THR A 54 12.56 8.14 2.21
C THR A 54 13.26 6.78 2.16
N TYR A 55 12.53 5.70 1.89
CA TYR A 55 13.11 4.40 1.67
C TYR A 55 13.99 4.39 0.41
N GLY A 56 13.51 4.92 -0.72
CA GLY A 56 14.31 5.00 -1.95
C GLY A 56 15.60 5.82 -1.80
N LEU A 57 15.54 6.92 -1.06
CA LEU A 57 16.69 7.81 -0.85
C LEU A 57 17.75 7.22 0.09
N LYS A 58 17.34 6.62 1.21
CA LYS A 58 18.27 6.15 2.26
C LYS A 58 18.10 4.68 2.57
N GLY A 59 16.87 4.24 2.81
CA GLY A 59 16.57 2.85 3.20
C GLY A 59 17.08 1.81 2.19
N ALA A 60 17.05 2.11 0.89
CA ALA A 60 17.51 1.25 -0.18
C ALA A 60 19.03 1.03 -0.16
N ALA A 61 19.79 2.07 0.23
CA ALA A 61 21.24 1.97 0.41
C ALA A 61 21.57 1.19 1.69
N ASP A 62 20.89 1.52 2.78
CA ASP A 62 21.05 0.85 4.08
C ASP A 62 20.68 -0.65 4.02
N ALA A 63 19.66 -1.00 3.24
CA ALA A 63 19.26 -2.38 2.96
C ALA A 63 20.18 -3.10 1.96
N GLY A 64 21.17 -2.40 1.40
CA GLY A 64 22.16 -2.98 0.50
C GLY A 64 21.60 -3.45 -0.85
N LEU A 65 20.52 -2.81 -1.33
CA LEU A 65 19.90 -3.18 -2.61
C LEU A 65 20.92 -3.07 -3.76
N PRO A 66 20.96 -4.02 -4.71
CA PRO A 66 21.98 -4.02 -5.77
C PRO A 66 22.02 -2.73 -6.60
N ILE A 67 20.86 -2.09 -6.81
CA ILE A 67 20.75 -0.84 -7.58
C ILE A 67 21.48 0.33 -6.93
N THR A 68 21.62 0.37 -5.60
CA THR A 68 22.29 1.47 -4.89
C THR A 68 23.81 1.34 -4.89
N LYS A 69 24.34 0.13 -5.13
CA LYS A 69 25.78 -0.14 -5.26
C LYS A 69 26.29 0.07 -6.69
N GLY A 70 25.41 0.07 -7.68
CA GLY A 70 25.76 0.15 -9.09
C GLY A 70 26.50 -1.09 -9.62
N PRO A 71 26.86 -1.10 -10.91
CA PRO A 71 27.63 -2.19 -11.52
C PRO A 71 29.04 -2.22 -10.94
N GLN A 72 29.41 -3.35 -10.33
CA GLN A 72 30.76 -3.57 -9.79
C GLN A 72 31.69 -4.29 -10.79
N GLY A 73 31.19 -4.59 -11.98
CA GLY A 73 31.92 -5.30 -13.03
C GLY A 73 31.31 -5.04 -14.40
N THR A 74 31.84 -5.73 -15.42
CA THR A 74 31.30 -5.67 -16.78
C THR A 74 29.98 -6.43 -16.87
N GLY A 75 29.00 -5.87 -17.58
CA GLY A 75 27.72 -6.54 -17.81
C GLY A 75 27.86 -7.82 -18.62
N GLU A 76 26.92 -8.74 -18.46
CA GLU A 76 26.85 -9.95 -19.28
C GLU A 76 26.57 -9.61 -20.75
N ASN A 77 27.25 -10.34 -21.63
CA ASN A 77 27.08 -10.23 -23.07
C ASN A 77 25.84 -11.02 -23.53
N GLY A 78 25.02 -10.43 -24.40
CA GLY A 78 23.91 -11.13 -25.05
C GLY A 78 24.39 -12.23 -26.02
N LYS A 79 23.46 -13.00 -26.61
CA LYS A 79 23.79 -14.17 -27.47
C LYS A 79 24.71 -13.90 -28.68
N GLY A 80 24.85 -12.64 -29.11
CA GLY A 80 25.79 -12.21 -30.17
C GLY A 80 27.11 -11.61 -29.65
N GLY A 81 27.29 -11.57 -28.33
CA GLY A 81 28.42 -10.99 -27.62
C GLY A 81 28.81 -9.58 -28.05
N THR A 82 30.02 -9.18 -27.69
CA THR A 82 30.77 -8.07 -28.28
C THR A 82 31.25 -8.40 -29.71
N VAL A 83 30.79 -9.51 -30.29
CA VAL A 83 31.41 -10.18 -31.46
C VAL A 83 31.07 -9.50 -32.78
N ARG A 84 29.90 -8.85 -32.89
CA ARG A 84 29.62 -7.95 -34.01
C ARG A 84 30.37 -6.62 -33.96
N ALA A 85 30.98 -6.25 -32.82
CA ALA A 85 31.66 -4.97 -32.66
C ALA A 85 33.16 -5.01 -33.05
N ARG A 86 33.67 -6.19 -33.41
CA ARG A 86 35.07 -6.39 -33.84
C ARG A 86 35.21 -6.89 -35.28
N LEU A 87 34.11 -6.95 -36.02
CA LEU A 87 34.03 -7.23 -37.46
C LEU A 87 33.53 -5.96 -38.15
#